data_AF-A0A5R8Z1S7-F1
#
_entry.id   AF-A0A5R8Z1S7-F1
#
_cell.length_a   1.000
_cell.length_b   1.000
_cell.length_c   1.000
_cell.angle_alpha   90.00
_cell.angle_beta   90.00
_cell.angle_gamma   90.00
#
_symmetry.space_group_name_H-M   'P 1'
#
loop_
_entity.id
_entity.type
_entity.pdbx_description
1 polymer ?
#
loop_
_entity_poly.entity_id
_entity_poly.type
_entity_poly.pdbx_seq_one_letter_code
_entity_poly.pdbx_strand_id
1 'polypeptide(L)'
;MMRRAVRIGWISAGAALTVSVVGAMTWAAWLEIRLPHAGDFSFPGSYRSSVLDQRGTETRTVTYAVTAPRIIVDVRGRVDVRVAPGAPGRLSVRRETTWHGAPPSLSESWESGKTLRAEVTCSPGPGRVDAGCRTVYTLSAPPGVGVLVTTPDRTVPCPPAATEATCASA
;
A
#
# COMPACT_ATOMS: atom_id res chain seq x y z
N MET A 1 5.19 66.54 -37.87
CA MET A 1 5.94 65.26 -37.94
C MET A 1 6.77 65.09 -36.68
N MET A 2 6.36 64.19 -35.78
CA MET A 2 7.10 63.90 -34.54
C MET A 2 8.41 63.19 -34.91
N ARG A 3 9.56 63.75 -34.50
CA ARG A 3 10.89 63.26 -34.92
C ARG A 3 11.04 61.78 -34.54
N ARG A 4 11.40 60.96 -35.53
CA ARG A 4 11.48 59.47 -35.45
C ARG A 4 12.22 58.96 -34.20
N ALA A 5 13.21 59.71 -33.71
CA ALA A 5 13.96 59.43 -32.49
C ALA A 5 13.11 59.45 -31.20
N VAL A 6 12.12 60.35 -31.09
CA VAL A 6 11.25 60.45 -29.91
C VAL A 6 10.29 59.26 -29.82
N ARG A 7 9.84 58.77 -30.97
CA ARG A 7 8.95 57.59 -31.05
C ARG A 7 9.70 56.31 -30.67
N ILE A 8 10.97 56.18 -31.09
CA ILE A 8 11.80 55.03 -30.74
C ILE A 8 12.11 55.03 -29.23
N GLY A 9 12.40 56.20 -28.64
CA GLY A 9 12.66 56.33 -27.20
C GLY A 9 11.47 55.94 -26.32
N TRP A 10 10.24 56.25 -26.74
CA TRP A 10 9.03 55.84 -26.01
C TRP A 10 8.77 54.34 -26.09
N ILE A 11 9.06 53.71 -27.23
CA ILE A 11 8.87 52.25 -27.41
C ILE A 11 9.89 51.49 -26.57
N SER A 12 11.16 51.91 -26.57
CA SER A 12 12.20 51.26 -25.76
C SER A 12 11.95 51.44 -24.26
N ALA A 13 11.48 52.62 -23.82
CA ALA A 13 11.10 52.86 -22.43
C ALA A 13 9.91 51.99 -21.99
N GLY A 14 8.89 51.87 -22.84
CA GLY A 14 7.75 50.98 -22.58
C GLY A 14 8.15 49.50 -22.48
N ALA A 15 9.02 49.04 -23.38
CA ALA A 15 9.52 47.67 -23.37
C ALA A 15 10.41 47.36 -22.15
N ALA A 16 11.24 48.31 -21.72
CA ALA A 16 12.06 48.15 -20.52
C ALA A 16 11.20 48.04 -19.25
N LEU A 17 10.12 48.82 -19.17
CA LEU A 17 9.16 48.76 -18.06
C LEU A 17 8.44 47.42 -17.99
N THR A 18 7.95 46.90 -19.12
CA THR A 18 7.23 45.61 -19.13
C THR A 18 8.14 44.45 -18.75
N VAL A 19 9.38 44.41 -19.26
CA VAL A 19 10.36 43.39 -18.89
C VAL A 19 10.70 43.46 -17.39
N SER A 20 10.82 44.66 -16.84
CA SER A 20 11.11 44.85 -15.41
C SER A 20 9.97 44.36 -14.52
N VAL A 21 8.71 44.65 -14.89
CA VAL A 21 7.53 44.21 -14.13
C VAL A 21 7.39 42.69 -14.15
N VAL A 22 7.55 42.07 -15.33
CA VAL A 22 7.49 40.59 -15.46
C VAL A 22 8.64 39.93 -14.71
N GLY A 23 9.85 40.50 -14.78
CA GLY A 23 11.01 40.04 -14.02
C GLY A 23 10.78 40.11 -12.51
N ALA A 24 10.22 41.21 -11.99
CA ALA A 24 9.91 41.35 -10.57
C ALA A 24 8.84 40.34 -10.10
N MET A 25 7.79 40.12 -10.89
CA MET A 25 6.74 39.14 -10.54
C MET A 25 7.25 37.70 -10.54
N THR A 26 8.03 37.34 -11.57
CA THR A 26 8.64 36.00 -11.66
C THR A 26 9.64 35.76 -10.54
N TRP A 27 10.43 36.77 -10.17
CA TRP A 27 11.34 36.70 -9.03
C TRP A 27 10.60 36.57 -7.70
N ALA A 28 9.52 37.33 -7.50
CA ALA A 28 8.69 37.24 -6.29
C ALA A 28 8.06 35.84 -6.13
N ALA A 29 7.47 35.31 -7.20
CA ALA A 29 6.90 33.96 -7.21
C ALA A 29 7.96 32.89 -6.95
N TRP A 30 9.16 33.05 -7.51
CA TRP A 30 10.26 32.12 -7.28
C TRP A 30 10.80 32.17 -5.85
N LEU A 31 10.87 33.36 -5.24
CA LEU A 31 11.23 33.51 -3.83
C LEU A 31 10.19 32.84 -2.92
N GLU A 32 8.90 32.93 -3.25
CA GLU A 32 7.82 32.26 -2.52
C GLU A 32 7.96 30.71 -2.59
N ILE A 33 8.42 30.18 -3.72
CA ILE A 33 8.68 28.73 -3.88
C ILE A 33 9.98 28.29 -3.18
N ARG A 34 11.03 29.11 -3.21
CA ARG A 34 12.37 28.75 -2.70
C ARG A 34 12.59 29.04 -1.21
N LEU A 35 11.83 29.95 -0.64
CA LEU A 35 11.82 30.19 0.80
C LEU A 35 10.61 29.47 1.38
N PRO A 36 10.72 28.17 1.71
CA PRO A 36 9.72 27.54 2.56
C PRO A 36 9.64 28.42 3.81
N HIS A 37 8.46 28.99 4.06
CA HIS A 37 8.27 29.91 5.16
C HIS A 37 8.71 29.21 6.45
N ALA A 38 9.89 29.59 6.93
CA ALA A 38 10.40 29.21 8.25
C ALA A 38 9.75 30.04 9.37
N GLY A 39 8.65 30.73 9.06
CA GLY A 39 7.83 31.49 10.00
C GLY A 39 6.50 30.79 10.17
N ASP A 40 6.21 30.41 11.41
CA ASP A 40 4.99 29.76 11.88
C ASP A 40 3.71 30.28 11.20
N PHE A 41 3.12 29.47 10.34
CA PHE A 41 1.71 29.57 9.98
C PHE A 41 0.85 29.06 11.16
N SER A 42 0.90 29.76 12.30
CA SER A 42 -0.13 29.64 13.32
C SER A 42 -1.30 30.54 12.95
N PHE A 43 -2.21 30.02 12.14
CA PHE A 43 -3.54 30.62 12.01
C PHE A 43 -4.23 30.55 13.39
N PRO A 44 -4.80 31.64 13.94
CA PRO A 44 -5.67 31.54 15.10
C PRO A 44 -6.86 30.64 14.72
N GLY A 45 -6.93 29.46 15.34
CA GLY A 45 -7.87 28.39 14.95
C GLY A 45 -7.23 27.24 14.14
N SER A 46 -5.91 27.17 14.01
CA SER A 46 -5.24 26.01 13.42
C SER A 46 -5.49 24.78 14.28
N TYR A 47 -6.23 23.83 13.72
CA TYR A 47 -6.43 22.53 14.35
C TYR A 47 -5.10 21.78 14.32
N ARG A 48 -4.58 21.41 15.49
CA ARG A 48 -3.54 20.37 15.56
C ARG A 48 -4.18 19.07 15.07
N SER A 49 -3.92 18.70 13.82
CA SER A 49 -4.31 17.39 13.29
C SER A 49 -3.34 16.35 13.83
N SER A 50 -3.62 15.83 15.03
CA SER A 50 -3.03 14.56 15.46
C SER A 50 -3.85 13.43 14.89
N VAL A 51 -3.22 12.52 14.14
CA VAL A 51 -3.86 11.27 13.72
C VAL A 51 -4.15 10.44 14.97
N LEU A 52 -5.43 10.34 15.33
CA LEU A 52 -5.89 9.63 16.54
C LEU A 52 -5.99 8.11 16.31
N ASP A 53 -6.35 7.70 15.10
CA ASP A 53 -6.41 6.30 14.65
C ASP A 53 -6.16 6.28 13.14
N GLN A 54 -5.29 5.39 12.68
CA GLN A 54 -5.01 5.16 11.26
C GLN A 54 -5.16 3.68 11.00
N ARG A 55 -6.11 3.32 10.13
CA ARG A 55 -6.34 1.93 9.74
C ARG A 55 -6.04 1.74 8.27
N GLY A 56 -5.30 0.68 7.96
CA GLY A 56 -5.02 0.24 6.59
C GLY A 56 -5.71 -1.08 6.31
N THR A 57 -6.11 -1.26 5.06
CA THR A 57 -6.55 -2.57 4.54
C THR A 57 -5.99 -2.76 3.15
N GLU A 58 -5.30 -3.88 2.92
CA GLU A 58 -4.78 -4.27 1.61
C GLU A 58 -5.37 -5.62 1.22
N THR A 59 -5.93 -5.69 0.01
CA THR A 59 -6.40 -6.95 -0.58
C THR A 59 -5.59 -7.26 -1.82
N ARG A 60 -5.05 -8.48 -1.91
CA ARG A 60 -4.34 -8.99 -3.08
C ARG A 60 -4.91 -10.36 -3.47
N THR A 61 -5.27 -10.51 -4.73
CA THR A 61 -5.73 -11.80 -5.27
C THR A 61 -4.82 -12.22 -6.41
N VAL A 62 -4.32 -13.46 -6.35
CA VAL A 62 -3.48 -14.05 -7.39
C VAL A 62 -4.05 -15.41 -7.78
N THR A 63 -4.06 -15.71 -9.08
CA THR A 63 -4.54 -16.98 -9.60
C THR A 63 -3.41 -17.74 -10.27
N TYR A 64 -3.27 -19.02 -9.94
CA TYR A 64 -2.24 -19.92 -10.43
C TYR A 64 -2.87 -21.10 -11.16
N ALA A 65 -2.20 -21.57 -12.21
CA ALA A 65 -2.47 -22.90 -12.77
C ALA A 65 -1.88 -23.95 -11.81
N VAL A 66 -2.69 -24.93 -11.43
CA VAL A 66 -2.25 -25.98 -10.48
C VAL A 66 -2.27 -27.34 -11.16
N THR A 67 -1.14 -28.03 -11.09
CA THR A 67 -0.97 -29.42 -11.57
C THR A 67 -0.66 -30.37 -10.43
N ALA A 68 -0.25 -29.84 -9.26
CA ALA A 68 0.03 -30.64 -8.08
C ALA A 68 -1.27 -31.13 -7.42
N PRO A 69 -1.35 -32.40 -7.00
CA PRO A 69 -2.52 -32.94 -6.29
C PRO A 69 -2.63 -32.44 -4.85
N ARG A 70 -1.59 -31.75 -4.34
CA ARG A 70 -1.54 -31.26 -2.96
C ARG A 70 -0.75 -29.98 -2.86
N ILE A 71 -1.32 -29.00 -2.16
CA ILE A 71 -0.72 -27.69 -1.86
C ILE A 71 -0.44 -27.60 -0.36
N ILE A 72 0.69 -27.01 0.00
CA ILE A 72 1.08 -26.77 1.38
C ILE A 72 1.11 -25.26 1.60
N VAL A 73 0.48 -24.80 2.67
CA VAL A 73 0.43 -23.40 3.08
C VAL A 73 1.14 -23.31 4.41
N ASP A 74 2.41 -22.87 4.39
CA ASP A 74 3.23 -22.66 5.57
C ASP A 74 3.12 -21.20 6.00
N VAL A 75 2.49 -20.97 7.15
CA VAL A 75 2.19 -19.64 7.68
C VAL A 75 2.88 -19.39 9.00
N ARG A 76 3.41 -18.17 9.16
CA ARG A 76 4.04 -17.70 10.41
C ARG A 76 3.52 -16.32 10.79
N GLY A 77 3.32 -16.11 12.09
CA GLY A 77 2.76 -14.89 12.64
C GLY A 77 1.22 -14.88 12.61
N ARG A 78 0.63 -13.69 12.75
CA ARG A 78 -0.83 -13.48 12.88
C ARG A 78 -1.58 -13.70 11.58
N VAL A 79 -1.84 -14.96 11.25
CA VAL A 79 -2.40 -15.36 9.96
C VAL A 79 -3.53 -16.37 10.13
N ASP A 80 -4.68 -16.06 9.54
CA ASP A 80 -5.77 -17.00 9.37
C ASP A 80 -5.78 -17.58 7.97
N VAL A 81 -5.96 -18.89 7.86
CA VAL A 81 -6.08 -19.57 6.57
C VAL A 81 -7.46 -20.17 6.43
N ARG A 82 -8.11 -19.81 5.31
CA ARG A 82 -9.41 -20.29 4.89
C ARG A 82 -9.30 -20.99 3.56
N VAL A 83 -10.03 -22.08 3.39
CA VAL A 83 -10.11 -22.80 2.12
C VAL A 83 -11.56 -22.84 1.65
N ALA A 84 -11.73 -22.52 0.37
CA ALA A 84 -13.00 -22.50 -0.33
C ALA A 84 -12.90 -23.37 -1.60
N PRO A 85 -14.04 -23.83 -2.14
CA PRO A 85 -14.04 -24.54 -3.41
C PRO A 85 -13.69 -23.57 -4.56
N GLY A 86 -12.85 -24.03 -5.48
CA GLY A 86 -12.36 -23.27 -6.64
C GLY A 86 -12.69 -23.93 -7.98
N ALA A 87 -12.37 -23.23 -9.07
CA ALA A 87 -12.58 -23.72 -10.43
C ALA A 87 -11.53 -24.78 -10.81
N PRO A 88 -11.87 -25.81 -11.61
CA PRO A 88 -10.94 -26.83 -12.07
C PRO A 88 -9.66 -26.25 -12.68
N GLY A 89 -8.50 -26.82 -12.29
CA GLY A 89 -7.18 -26.44 -12.80
C GLY A 89 -6.66 -25.07 -12.32
N ARG A 90 -7.39 -24.35 -11.46
CA ARG A 90 -7.02 -23.02 -10.98
C ARG A 90 -7.01 -22.96 -9.46
N LEU A 91 -5.91 -22.48 -8.89
CA LEU A 91 -5.80 -22.12 -7.49
C LEU A 91 -5.87 -20.60 -7.38
N SER A 92 -6.87 -20.06 -6.67
CA SER A 92 -6.91 -18.63 -6.33
C SER A 92 -6.44 -18.43 -4.90
N VAL A 93 -5.57 -17.46 -4.67
CA VAL A 93 -5.10 -17.06 -3.35
C VAL A 93 -5.45 -15.61 -3.16
N ARG A 94 -6.38 -15.33 -2.24
CA ARG A 94 -6.74 -13.99 -1.81
C ARG A 94 -6.14 -13.74 -0.43
N ARG A 95 -5.36 -12.68 -0.30
CA ARG A 95 -4.83 -12.16 0.96
C ARG A 95 -5.54 -10.87 1.29
N GLU A 96 -6.04 -10.77 2.51
CA GLU A 96 -6.60 -9.55 3.07
C GLU A 96 -5.87 -9.23 4.37
N THR A 97 -5.16 -8.10 4.40
CA THR A 97 -4.36 -7.68 5.55
C THR A 97 -4.92 -6.37 6.08
N THR A 98 -5.21 -6.34 7.39
CA THR A 98 -5.70 -5.17 8.13
C THR A 98 -4.68 -4.82 9.21
N TRP A 99 -4.45 -3.53 9.46
CA TRP A 99 -3.50 -3.06 10.46
C TRP A 99 -3.83 -1.66 10.96
N HIS A 100 -3.25 -1.29 12.11
CA HIS A 100 -3.29 0.06 12.67
C HIS A 100 -1.91 0.70 12.68
N GLY A 101 -1.84 1.97 12.27
CA GLY A 101 -0.58 2.72 12.21
C GLY A 101 0.30 2.26 11.06
N ALA A 102 1.44 1.63 11.36
CA ALA A 102 2.44 1.25 10.37
C ALA A 102 2.01 -0.04 9.62
N PRO A 103 2.28 -0.12 8.30
CA PRO A 103 2.01 -1.32 7.54
C PRO A 103 2.85 -2.51 8.05
N PRO A 104 2.29 -3.73 8.09
CA PRO A 104 3.01 -4.91 8.51
C PRO A 104 4.08 -5.31 7.51
N SER A 105 5.12 -5.99 7.98
CA SER A 105 6.09 -6.62 7.09
C SER A 105 5.52 -7.96 6.61
N LEU A 106 5.47 -8.14 5.30
CA LEU A 106 4.88 -9.29 4.63
C LEU A 106 5.92 -9.93 3.72
N SER A 107 6.21 -11.21 3.93
CA SER A 107 7.03 -12.04 3.05
C SER A 107 6.19 -13.18 2.50
N GLU A 108 6.16 -13.32 1.18
CA GLU A 108 5.38 -14.36 0.49
C GLU A 108 6.21 -14.96 -0.64
N SER A 109 6.35 -16.28 -0.65
CA SER A 109 7.12 -17.00 -1.66
C SER A 109 6.52 -18.36 -1.97
N TRP A 110 6.77 -18.81 -3.20
CA TRP A 110 6.37 -20.13 -3.66
C TRP A 110 7.60 -21.01 -3.82
N GLU A 111 7.62 -22.14 -3.12
CA GLU A 111 8.63 -23.17 -3.31
C GLU A 111 8.09 -24.27 -4.23
N SER A 112 8.82 -24.51 -5.31
CA SER A 112 8.56 -25.58 -6.27
C SER A 112 7.12 -25.61 -6.81
N GLY A 113 6.42 -24.46 -6.81
CA GLY A 113 5.02 -24.34 -7.23
C GLY A 113 4.00 -25.10 -6.37
N LYS A 114 4.41 -25.57 -5.18
CA LYS A 114 3.61 -26.45 -4.32
C LYS A 114 3.40 -25.90 -2.91
N THR A 115 4.43 -25.23 -2.38
CA THR A 115 4.40 -24.72 -1.01
C THR A 115 4.36 -23.20 -1.06
N LEU A 116 3.27 -22.63 -0.55
CA LEU A 116 3.16 -21.20 -0.27
C LEU A 116 3.73 -20.94 1.12
N ARG A 117 4.83 -20.20 1.20
CA ARG A 117 5.37 -19.69 2.46
C ARG A 117 4.94 -18.26 2.66
N ALA A 118 4.24 -17.99 3.75
CA ALA A 118 3.78 -16.66 4.12
C ALA A 118 4.20 -16.33 5.56
N GLU A 119 4.89 -15.21 5.73
CA GLU A 119 5.32 -14.72 7.03
C GLU A 119 4.83 -13.28 7.21
N VAL A 120 4.12 -13.05 8.31
CA VAL A 120 3.50 -11.76 8.63
C VAL A 120 4.01 -11.27 9.97
N THR A 121 4.68 -10.13 9.96
CA THR A 121 5.16 -9.47 11.17
C THR A 121 4.41 -8.17 11.41
N CYS A 122 3.57 -8.17 12.44
CA CYS A 122 2.78 -7.04 12.89
C CYS A 122 3.55 -6.22 13.94
N SER A 123 4.42 -5.32 13.50
CA SER A 123 5.18 -4.42 14.38
C SER A 123 4.65 -2.98 14.27
N PRO A 124 4.12 -2.38 15.35
CA PRO A 124 3.77 -0.97 15.41
C PRO A 124 4.99 -0.08 15.77
N GLY A 125 6.18 -0.67 15.93
CA GLY A 125 7.40 -0.04 16.46
C GLY A 125 8.17 -1.00 17.40
N PRO A 126 9.30 -0.57 18.00
CA PRO A 126 10.10 -1.45 18.84
C PRO A 126 9.32 -1.93 20.08
N GLY A 127 9.13 -3.26 20.19
CA GLY A 127 8.67 -3.94 21.41
C GLY A 127 7.16 -3.98 21.66
N ARG A 128 6.31 -3.55 20.71
CA ARG A 128 4.84 -3.68 20.83
C ARG A 128 4.32 -4.60 19.71
N VAL A 129 3.19 -5.26 19.95
CA VAL A 129 2.47 -6.04 18.92
C VAL A 129 1.18 -5.29 18.63
N ASP A 130 0.88 -5.04 17.35
CA ASP A 130 -0.40 -4.44 16.98
C ASP A 130 -1.51 -5.50 17.13
N ALA A 131 -2.37 -5.30 18.12
CA ALA A 131 -3.49 -6.20 18.39
C ALA A 131 -4.55 -6.18 17.26
N GLY A 132 -4.63 -5.08 16.50
CA GLY A 132 -5.54 -4.93 15.36
C GLY A 132 -4.95 -5.39 14.03
N CYS A 133 -3.69 -5.84 14.00
CA CYS A 133 -3.08 -6.39 12.81
C CYS A 133 -3.49 -7.85 12.60
N ARG A 134 -4.08 -8.12 11.43
CA ARG A 134 -4.58 -9.44 11.05
C ARG A 134 -4.45 -9.64 9.56
N THR A 135 -3.95 -10.80 9.16
CA THR A 135 -3.94 -11.24 7.76
C THR A 135 -4.81 -12.48 7.60
N VAL A 136 -5.66 -12.48 6.58
CA VAL A 136 -6.50 -13.62 6.21
C VAL A 136 -6.13 -14.05 4.80
N TYR A 137 -5.76 -15.32 4.64
CA TYR A 137 -5.57 -15.97 3.35
C TYR A 137 -6.78 -16.84 3.04
N THR A 138 -7.49 -16.56 1.95
CA THR A 138 -8.54 -17.42 1.40
C THR A 138 -8.00 -18.10 0.14
N LEU A 139 -7.89 -19.43 0.19
CA LEU A 139 -7.48 -20.26 -0.93
C LEU A 139 -8.69 -20.92 -1.57
N SER A 140 -8.97 -20.62 -2.84
CA SER A 140 -9.96 -21.33 -3.64
C SER A 140 -9.26 -22.45 -4.40
N ALA A 141 -9.36 -23.67 -3.88
CA ALA A 141 -8.66 -24.84 -4.42
C ALA A 141 -9.55 -25.63 -5.41
N PRO A 142 -9.00 -26.11 -6.54
CA PRO A 142 -9.76 -26.91 -7.49
C PRO A 142 -10.17 -28.25 -6.87
N PRO A 143 -11.25 -28.88 -7.38
CA PRO A 143 -11.66 -30.21 -6.92
C PRO A 143 -10.54 -31.23 -7.14
N GLY A 144 -10.34 -32.12 -6.16
CA GLY A 144 -9.31 -33.15 -6.19
C GLY A 144 -7.93 -32.70 -5.70
N VAL A 145 -7.73 -31.41 -5.38
CA VAL A 145 -6.49 -30.91 -4.78
C VAL A 145 -6.65 -30.76 -3.27
N GLY A 146 -5.78 -31.43 -2.52
CA GLY A 146 -5.72 -31.32 -1.06
C GLY A 146 -4.93 -30.10 -0.60
N VAL A 147 -5.41 -29.38 0.40
CA VAL A 147 -4.66 -28.29 1.05
C VAL A 147 -4.20 -28.74 2.43
N LEU A 148 -2.92 -28.56 2.72
CA LEU A 148 -2.35 -28.72 4.06
C LEU A 148 -1.95 -27.34 4.57
N VAL A 149 -2.29 -27.02 5.80
CA VAL A 149 -1.86 -25.78 6.45
C VAL A 149 -0.84 -26.15 7.52
N THR A 150 0.35 -25.60 7.42
CA THR A 150 1.44 -25.74 8.38
C THR A 150 1.59 -24.43 9.15
N THR A 151 1.60 -24.55 10.47
CA THR A 151 1.94 -23.49 11.43
C THR A 151 3.18 -23.95 12.19
N PRO A 152 3.88 -23.09 12.96
CA PRO A 152 5.01 -23.50 13.78
C PRO A 152 4.70 -24.67 14.72
N ASP A 153 3.45 -24.77 15.18
CA ASP A 153 3.05 -25.76 16.19
C ASP A 153 2.49 -27.06 15.58
N ARG A 154 1.89 -26.99 14.40
CA ARG A 154 1.17 -28.13 13.80
C ARG A 154 0.96 -28.01 12.30
N THR A 155 0.82 -29.17 11.66
CA THR A 155 0.30 -29.30 10.28
C THR A 155 -1.09 -29.93 10.33
N VAL A 156 -2.07 -29.28 9.71
CA VAL A 156 -3.47 -29.74 9.66
C VAL A 156 -3.97 -29.83 8.22
N PRO A 157 -4.66 -30.92 7.84
CA PRO A 157 -5.35 -30.98 6.56
C PRO A 157 -6.56 -30.03 6.57
N CYS A 158 -6.69 -29.23 5.52
CA CYS A 158 -7.76 -28.27 5.33
C CYS A 158 -8.52 -28.60 4.05
N PRO A 159 -9.53 -29.48 4.11
CA PRO A 159 -10.25 -29.88 2.92
C PRO A 159 -11.07 -28.69 2.37
N PRO A 160 -11.14 -28.52 1.04
CA PRO A 160 -12.12 -27.61 0.44
C PRO A 160 -13.52 -28.16 0.72
N ALA A 161 -14.20 -27.60 1.73
CA ALA A 161 -15.60 -27.92 2.02
C ALA A 161 -16.53 -27.23 1.00
N ALA A 162 -17.81 -27.62 0.96
CA ALA A 162 -18.81 -26.97 0.11
C ALA A 162 -18.99 -25.46 0.44
N THR A 163 -18.54 -25.05 1.63
CA THR A 163 -18.48 -23.68 2.12
C THR A 163 -17.09 -23.35 2.64
N GLU A 164 -16.76 -22.05 2.75
CA GLU A 164 -15.46 -21.58 3.26
C GLU A 164 -15.20 -22.13 4.69
N ALA A 165 -14.08 -22.84 4.86
CA ALA A 165 -13.66 -23.41 6.15
C ALA A 165 -12.40 -22.70 6.65
N THR A 166 -12.41 -22.27 7.92
CA THR A 166 -11.21 -21.74 8.60
C THR A 166 -10.46 -22.89 9.23
N CYS A 167 -9.19 -23.08 8.88
CA CYS A 167 -8.43 -24.27 9.25
C CYS A 167 -7.27 -24.01 10.21
N ALA A 168 -6.70 -22.81 10.18
CA ALA A 168 -5.67 -22.42 11.12
C ALA A 168 -5.78 -20.93 11.42
N SER A 169 -5.50 -20.61 12.68
CA SER A 169 -5.20 -19.28 13.20
C SER A 169 -3.83 -19.40 13.89
N ALA A 170 -2.83 -18.70 13.39
CA ALA A 170 -1.51 -18.56 14.02
C ALA A 170 -1.34 -17.14 14.56
#